data_AF-A0A6A7B0M5-F1
#
_entry.id   AF-A0A6A7B0M5-F1
#
_cell.length_a   1.000
_cell.length_b   1.000
_cell.length_c   1.000
_cell.angle_alpha   90.00
_cell.angle_beta   90.00
_cell.angle_gamma   90.00
#
_symmetry.space_group_name_H-M   'P 1'
#
loop_
_entity.id
_entity.type
_entity.pdbx_description
1 polymer ?
#
loop_
_entity_poly.entity_id
_entity_poly.type
_entity_poly.pdbx_seq_one_letter_code
_entity_poly.pdbx_strand_id
1 'polypeptide(L)'
;MYTNVLSILALVATAQAHMSVFYPPPLGGAPSINKQEKTLLDPEFNFPQGCCGSDGGPTRPAAGMCRGHLDRYDEEKSSVTWKSGQDAYFQLTDYDYDPAAPGGTHSGGSCQIGFSADKGKTWKMAASYHGACPHATTDGSPEAQTFDFVVPKGMPAGEYVWGWIWLNREHESFSNCAKVTITNDDDSTPSQPSKPAESSAAPKYPAESSPEPEYPEDDEPASPPPAAPAVSSTVQAGGPVVTTTVVKTVYASEPTDAPSSDKSDKTEQTEEVEDSSEHEENHWSRRPHRKVVEGARRYEVDGSRCECRREEPSLAVRCSCDTASSKRSDVEHKARRLHRRTLYKRVDACNWESAPTMETSYYTVDAKCAPNAKMNMPESDTFELKWDVSCGVVEGTSEYPLKTMNCNMYGA
;
A
#
# COMPACT_ATOMS: atom_id res chain seq x y z
N MET A 1 -32.38 -31.97 43.12
CA MET A 1 -31.18 -31.80 42.28
C MET A 1 -31.63 -31.06 41.02
N TYR A 2 -31.44 -29.74 40.99
CA TYR A 2 -31.74 -28.92 39.82
C TYR A 2 -30.43 -28.76 39.04
N THR A 3 -30.36 -29.34 37.85
CA THR A 3 -29.24 -29.16 36.93
C THR A 3 -29.38 -27.82 36.24
N ASN A 4 -28.57 -26.85 36.65
CA ASN A 4 -28.34 -25.61 35.91
C ASN A 4 -27.53 -25.94 34.65
N VAL A 5 -28.18 -25.92 33.49
CA VAL A 5 -27.48 -25.92 32.20
C VAL A 5 -27.27 -24.46 31.80
N LEU A 6 -26.06 -23.95 32.03
CA LEU A 6 -25.58 -22.71 31.46
C LEU A 6 -25.18 -22.99 30.01
N SER A 7 -26.04 -22.65 29.05
CA SER A 7 -25.68 -22.58 27.63
C SER A 7 -24.70 -21.42 27.43
N ILE A 8 -23.45 -21.75 27.14
CA ILE A 8 -22.46 -20.80 26.62
C ILE A 8 -22.83 -20.57 25.14
N LEU A 9 -23.51 -19.46 24.85
CA LEU A 9 -23.59 -18.93 23.49
C LEU A 9 -22.18 -18.46 23.11
N ALA A 10 -21.45 -19.29 22.37
CA ALA A 10 -20.28 -18.85 21.63
C ALA A 10 -20.77 -17.93 20.50
N LEU A 11 -20.67 -16.62 20.72
CA LEU A 11 -20.74 -15.63 19.64
C LEU A 11 -19.54 -15.89 18.72
N VAL A 12 -19.77 -16.65 17.65
CA VAL A 12 -18.84 -16.71 16.53
C VAL A 12 -18.94 -15.35 15.85
N ALA A 13 -18.08 -14.41 16.25
CA ALA A 13 -17.89 -13.18 15.50
C ALA A 13 -17.25 -13.60 14.16
N THR A 14 -18.05 -13.62 13.10
CA THR A 14 -17.53 -13.64 11.73
C THR A 14 -16.76 -12.34 11.55
N ALA A 15 -15.43 -12.40 11.59
CA ALA A 15 -14.61 -11.25 11.27
C ALA A 15 -14.79 -10.97 9.77
N GLN A 16 -15.65 -10.02 9.41
CA GLN A 16 -15.64 -9.45 8.07
C GLN A 16 -14.38 -8.60 7.97
N ALA A 17 -13.64 -8.78 6.89
CA ALA A 17 -12.47 -7.97 6.61
C ALA A 17 -12.48 -7.59 5.13
N HIS A 18 -12.75 -6.32 4.89
CA HIS A 18 -12.90 -5.72 3.58
C HIS A 18 -11.75 -4.74 3.35
N MET A 19 -11.10 -4.84 2.19
CA MET A 19 -10.04 -3.91 1.79
C MET A 19 -10.34 -3.38 0.41
N SER A 20 -9.94 -2.14 0.17
CA SER A 20 -9.98 -1.56 -1.16
C SER A 20 -8.67 -0.86 -1.50
N VAL A 21 -8.51 -0.52 -2.78
CA VAL A 21 -7.41 0.34 -3.22
C VAL A 21 -7.60 1.75 -2.70
N PHE A 22 -6.55 2.32 -2.14
CA PHE A 22 -6.47 3.74 -1.79
C PHE A 22 -5.69 4.55 -2.84
N TYR A 23 -4.56 3.99 -3.29
CA TYR A 23 -3.69 4.61 -4.29
C TYR A 23 -3.22 3.57 -5.31
N PRO A 24 -3.24 3.87 -6.63
CA PRO A 24 -3.84 5.04 -7.26
C PRO A 24 -5.34 5.21 -6.92
N PRO A 25 -5.88 6.44 -6.92
CA PRO A 25 -7.31 6.66 -6.67
C PRO A 25 -8.16 5.76 -7.58
N PRO A 26 -8.97 4.85 -7.01
CA PRO A 26 -9.67 3.86 -7.81
C PRO A 26 -10.95 4.45 -8.42
N LEU A 27 -11.32 3.92 -9.58
CA LEU A 27 -12.60 4.17 -10.24
C LEU A 27 -13.74 3.80 -9.28
N GLY A 28 -14.70 4.69 -9.06
CA GLY A 28 -15.80 4.46 -8.10
C GLY A 28 -15.42 4.59 -6.62
N GLY A 29 -14.17 4.95 -6.31
CA GLY A 29 -13.71 5.13 -4.93
C GLY A 29 -14.43 6.29 -4.23
N ALA A 30 -14.55 6.23 -2.89
CA ALA A 30 -15.22 7.28 -2.12
C ALA A 30 -14.64 8.67 -2.41
N PRO A 31 -15.43 9.76 -2.34
CA PRO A 31 -14.94 11.12 -2.65
C PRO A 31 -13.69 11.57 -1.86
N SER A 32 -13.49 11.03 -0.66
CA SER A 32 -12.30 11.24 0.17
C SER A 32 -11.02 10.60 -0.41
N ILE A 33 -11.17 9.55 -1.22
CA ILE A 33 -10.10 8.78 -1.88
C ILE A 33 -9.97 9.21 -3.35
N ASN A 34 -11.09 9.29 -4.07
CA ASN A 34 -11.16 9.75 -5.45
C ASN A 34 -12.07 10.99 -5.58
N LYS A 35 -11.44 12.16 -5.69
CA LYS A 35 -12.15 13.46 -5.81
C LYS A 35 -12.99 13.62 -7.07
N GLN A 36 -12.84 12.72 -8.05
CA GLN A 36 -13.63 12.75 -9.28
C GLN A 36 -14.97 12.03 -9.12
N GLU A 37 -15.16 11.28 -8.04
CA GLU A 37 -16.40 10.61 -7.75
C GLU A 37 -17.51 11.64 -7.52
N LYS A 38 -18.56 11.55 -8.34
CA LYS A 38 -19.69 12.48 -8.35
C LYS A 38 -21.02 11.78 -8.09
N THR A 39 -21.01 10.44 -8.04
CA THR A 39 -22.22 9.63 -7.90
C THR A 39 -22.42 9.17 -6.47
N LEU A 40 -23.50 8.42 -6.26
CA LEU A 40 -23.78 7.79 -4.97
C LEU A 40 -22.65 6.80 -4.65
N LEU A 41 -22.11 6.89 -3.43
CA LEU A 41 -21.11 5.95 -2.92
C LEU A 41 -21.63 4.52 -3.07
N ASP A 42 -20.83 3.64 -3.68
CA ASP A 42 -21.09 2.19 -3.65
C ASP A 42 -20.77 1.67 -2.23
N PRO A 43 -21.78 1.27 -1.42
CA PRO A 43 -21.52 0.74 -0.09
C PRO A 43 -20.80 -0.62 -0.14
N GLU A 44 -20.86 -1.34 -1.27
CA GLU A 44 -20.23 -2.65 -1.46
C GLU A 44 -18.84 -2.56 -2.13
N PHE A 45 -18.27 -1.35 -2.26
CA PHE A 45 -17.05 -1.13 -3.04
C PHE A 45 -15.85 -1.96 -2.57
N ASN A 46 -15.75 -2.16 -1.25
CA ASN A 46 -14.70 -2.96 -0.61
C ASN A 46 -15.14 -4.41 -0.33
N PHE A 47 -16.32 -4.84 -0.76
CA PHE A 47 -16.82 -6.20 -0.53
C PHE A 47 -16.23 -7.18 -1.56
N PRO A 48 -16.16 -8.49 -1.23
CA PRO A 48 -15.85 -9.53 -2.20
C PRO A 48 -16.63 -9.43 -3.52
N GLN A 49 -16.06 -9.98 -4.59
CA GLN A 49 -16.77 -10.25 -5.82
C GLN A 49 -17.81 -11.34 -5.56
N GLY A 50 -18.99 -11.17 -6.15
CA GLY A 50 -20.08 -12.12 -5.96
C GLY A 50 -20.58 -12.19 -4.52
N CYS A 51 -20.36 -11.13 -3.74
CA CYS A 51 -20.63 -11.16 -2.32
C CYS A 51 -22.10 -11.46 -2.00
N CYS A 52 -22.18 -12.18 -0.90
CA CYS A 52 -23.31 -12.47 -0.05
C CYS A 52 -23.31 -11.48 1.13
N GLY A 53 -24.47 -11.23 1.75
CA GLY A 53 -24.61 -10.23 2.82
C GLY A 53 -23.75 -10.52 4.05
N SER A 54 -23.79 -9.64 5.05
CA SER A 54 -23.12 -9.81 6.35
C SER A 54 -23.52 -11.07 7.14
N ASP A 55 -24.53 -11.79 6.66
CA ASP A 55 -25.01 -13.08 7.16
C ASP A 55 -24.41 -14.30 6.45
N GLY A 56 -23.54 -14.10 5.44
CA GLY A 56 -22.98 -15.19 4.65
C GLY A 56 -24.01 -15.86 3.73
N GLY A 57 -24.98 -15.10 3.19
CA GLY A 57 -25.95 -15.58 2.19
C GLY A 57 -25.35 -16.32 0.97
N PRO A 58 -26.15 -16.72 -0.02
CA PRO A 58 -25.63 -17.46 -1.17
C PRO A 58 -24.70 -16.57 -2.03
N THR A 59 -23.55 -17.12 -2.44
CA THR A 59 -22.63 -16.48 -3.39
C THR A 59 -23.36 -16.14 -4.69
N ARG A 60 -23.10 -14.96 -5.25
CA ARG A 60 -23.72 -14.42 -6.46
C ARG A 60 -22.72 -14.37 -7.63
N PRO A 61 -23.18 -14.15 -8.87
CA PRO A 61 -22.29 -13.81 -9.97
C PRO A 61 -21.44 -12.56 -9.64
N ALA A 62 -20.23 -12.49 -10.19
CA ALA A 62 -19.37 -11.32 -10.01
C ALA A 62 -20.04 -10.06 -10.58
N ALA A 63 -19.81 -8.90 -9.94
CA ALA A 63 -20.14 -7.60 -10.54
C ALA A 63 -19.26 -7.27 -11.77
N GLY A 64 -18.27 -8.13 -12.07
CA GLY A 64 -17.25 -7.94 -13.08
C GLY A 64 -15.95 -7.41 -12.49
N MET A 65 -14.92 -7.28 -13.33
CA MET A 65 -13.66 -6.66 -12.93
C MET A 65 -13.88 -5.24 -12.44
N CYS A 66 -13.04 -4.80 -11.49
CA CYS A 66 -13.13 -3.49 -10.88
C CYS A 66 -14.45 -3.29 -10.11
N ARG A 67 -15.07 -4.38 -9.65
CA ARG A 67 -16.38 -4.39 -8.96
C ARG A 67 -17.48 -3.71 -9.80
N GLY A 68 -17.37 -3.77 -11.13
CA GLY A 68 -18.32 -3.17 -12.08
C GLY A 68 -18.00 -1.74 -12.51
N HIS A 69 -16.99 -1.08 -11.94
CA HIS A 69 -16.69 0.35 -12.16
C HIS A 69 -15.85 0.64 -13.42
N LEU A 70 -15.80 -0.27 -14.39
CA LEU A 70 -15.09 -0.04 -15.66
C LEU A 70 -15.81 1.00 -16.54
N ASP A 71 -17.11 1.21 -16.34
CA ASP A 71 -17.90 2.25 -16.98
C ASP A 71 -17.37 3.67 -16.66
N ARG A 72 -16.79 3.86 -15.47
CA ARG A 72 -16.15 5.12 -15.06
C ARG A 72 -14.88 5.46 -15.83
N TYR A 73 -14.29 4.53 -16.56
CA TYR A 73 -13.01 4.75 -17.26
C TYR A 73 -13.04 5.93 -18.24
N ASP A 74 -14.17 6.13 -18.93
CA ASP A 74 -14.33 7.22 -19.90
C ASP A 74 -14.80 8.54 -19.24
N GLU A 75 -15.28 8.48 -18.00
CA GLU A 75 -15.77 9.64 -17.22
C GLU A 75 -14.65 10.27 -16.38
N GLU A 76 -13.81 9.42 -15.79
CA GLU A 76 -12.73 9.82 -14.91
C GLU A 76 -11.42 10.07 -15.69
N LYS A 77 -10.68 11.08 -15.24
CA LYS A 77 -9.33 11.34 -15.75
C LYS A 77 -8.32 10.52 -14.98
N SER A 78 -7.25 10.12 -15.67
CA SER A 78 -6.08 9.56 -15.01
C SER A 78 -5.53 10.54 -13.97
N SER A 79 -5.42 10.08 -12.72
CA SER A 79 -4.89 10.88 -11.60
C SER A 79 -3.40 10.61 -11.34
N VAL A 80 -2.84 9.58 -11.99
CA VAL A 80 -1.47 9.13 -11.78
C VAL A 80 -0.78 8.88 -13.11
N THR A 81 0.42 9.42 -13.25
CA THR A 81 1.31 9.15 -14.37
C THR A 81 2.54 8.39 -13.89
N TRP A 82 2.83 7.27 -14.55
CA TRP A 82 4.06 6.51 -14.34
C TRP A 82 4.84 6.37 -15.64
N LYS A 83 6.16 6.21 -15.54
CA LYS A 83 6.98 5.85 -16.69
C LYS A 83 7.07 4.33 -16.83
N SER A 84 7.22 3.83 -18.06
CA SER A 84 7.57 2.42 -18.26
C SER A 84 8.88 2.07 -17.55
N GLY A 85 8.92 0.91 -16.88
CA GLY A 85 10.10 0.48 -16.11
C GLY A 85 10.34 1.22 -14.80
N GLN A 86 9.50 2.19 -14.43
CA GLN A 86 9.64 2.95 -13.19
C GLN A 86 9.26 2.12 -11.96
N ASP A 87 9.97 2.35 -10.86
CA ASP A 87 9.48 1.97 -9.54
C ASP A 87 8.19 2.71 -9.16
N ALA A 88 7.14 1.94 -8.92
CA ALA A 88 5.83 2.44 -8.48
C ALA A 88 5.41 1.75 -7.19
N TYR A 89 4.25 2.14 -6.69
CA TYR A 89 3.63 1.57 -5.51
C TYR A 89 2.12 1.70 -5.61
N PHE A 90 1.41 0.86 -4.89
CA PHE A 90 0.00 1.03 -4.58
C PHE A 90 -0.21 0.98 -3.07
N GLN A 91 -1.34 1.51 -2.63
CA GLN A 91 -1.77 1.44 -1.23
C GLN A 91 -3.17 0.85 -1.18
N LEU A 92 -3.41 0.03 -0.17
CA LEU A 92 -4.74 -0.44 0.19
C LEU A 92 -5.24 0.32 1.41
N THR A 93 -6.53 0.22 1.71
CA THR A 93 -7.15 0.82 2.90
C THR A 93 -8.27 -0.08 3.41
N ASP A 94 -8.44 -0.08 4.72
CA ASP A 94 -9.61 -0.62 5.44
C ASP A 94 -10.75 0.41 5.53
N TYR A 95 -10.90 1.26 4.50
CA TYR A 95 -11.91 2.33 4.54
C TYR A 95 -13.32 1.73 4.62
N ASP A 96 -14.14 2.26 5.52
CA ASP A 96 -15.51 1.81 5.73
C ASP A 96 -16.45 2.45 4.70
N TYR A 97 -16.80 1.69 3.65
CA TYR A 97 -17.85 2.08 2.70
C TYR A 97 -19.25 1.82 3.24
N ASP A 98 -19.40 0.78 4.05
CA ASP A 98 -20.60 0.46 4.82
C ASP A 98 -20.25 0.43 6.32
N PRO A 99 -20.86 1.29 7.15
CA PRO A 99 -20.67 1.28 8.61
C PRO A 99 -21.00 -0.06 9.28
N ALA A 100 -21.81 -0.92 8.65
CA ALA A 100 -22.16 -2.24 9.16
C ALA A 100 -21.11 -3.32 8.84
N ALA A 101 -20.17 -3.04 7.93
CA ALA A 101 -19.15 -3.98 7.49
C ALA A 101 -17.79 -3.29 7.43
N PRO A 102 -17.16 -3.03 8.61
CA PRO A 102 -15.92 -2.30 8.67
C PRO A 102 -14.78 -3.02 7.93
N GLY A 103 -13.84 -2.24 7.42
CA GLY A 103 -12.69 -2.76 6.72
C GLY A 103 -11.74 -3.56 7.62
N GLY A 104 -10.90 -4.39 6.99
CA GLY A 104 -9.90 -5.17 7.71
C GLY A 104 -9.05 -6.04 6.81
N THR A 105 -7.83 -6.36 7.26
CA THR A 105 -6.79 -7.00 6.44
C THR A 105 -6.96 -8.50 6.23
N HIS A 106 -7.93 -9.12 6.90
CA HIS A 106 -8.20 -10.57 6.88
C HIS A 106 -7.00 -11.48 7.21
N SER A 107 -6.05 -10.99 8.00
CA SER A 107 -4.75 -11.67 8.23
C SER A 107 -3.97 -11.95 6.93
N GLY A 108 -4.23 -11.17 5.89
CA GLY A 108 -3.56 -11.24 4.60
C GLY A 108 -4.31 -12.04 3.54
N GLY A 109 -3.62 -12.95 2.90
CA GLY A 109 -3.98 -13.54 1.61
C GLY A 109 -2.90 -13.25 0.57
N SER A 110 -3.28 -13.22 -0.69
CA SER A 110 -2.33 -13.00 -1.78
C SER A 110 -2.93 -12.14 -2.88
N CYS A 111 -2.09 -11.34 -3.53
CA CYS A 111 -2.56 -10.38 -4.53
C CYS A 111 -1.84 -10.51 -5.86
N GLN A 112 -2.52 -10.10 -6.92
CA GLN A 112 -1.88 -9.76 -8.19
C GLN A 112 -2.28 -8.35 -8.60
N ILE A 113 -1.38 -7.70 -9.33
CA ILE A 113 -1.67 -6.44 -10.01
C ILE A 113 -1.29 -6.54 -11.47
N GLY A 114 -1.99 -5.79 -12.31
CA GLY A 114 -1.77 -5.81 -13.75
C GLY A 114 -2.33 -4.59 -14.44
N PHE A 115 -2.12 -4.56 -15.76
CA PHE A 115 -2.58 -3.48 -16.62
C PHE A 115 -3.38 -4.03 -17.79
N SER A 116 -4.37 -3.26 -18.21
CA SER A 116 -5.16 -3.48 -19.42
C SER A 116 -5.07 -2.26 -20.33
N ALA A 117 -4.67 -2.49 -21.58
CA ALA A 117 -4.62 -1.46 -22.63
C ALA A 117 -5.93 -1.33 -23.40
N ASP A 118 -6.87 -2.25 -23.20
CA ASP A 118 -8.10 -2.40 -23.98
C ASP A 118 -9.36 -2.26 -23.11
N LYS A 119 -9.27 -1.39 -22.09
CA LYS A 119 -10.35 -1.02 -21.16
C LYS A 119 -10.92 -2.22 -20.39
N GLY A 120 -10.04 -3.11 -19.90
CA GLY A 120 -10.37 -4.21 -19.02
C GLY A 120 -10.69 -5.54 -19.71
N LYS A 121 -10.52 -5.66 -21.03
CA LYS A 121 -10.82 -6.90 -21.77
C LYS A 121 -9.71 -7.94 -21.62
N THR A 122 -8.46 -7.52 -21.71
CA THR A 122 -7.27 -8.35 -21.50
C THR A 122 -6.35 -7.71 -20.47
N TRP A 123 -5.65 -8.56 -19.72
CA TRP A 123 -4.85 -8.15 -18.58
C TRP A 123 -3.47 -8.77 -18.62
N LYS A 124 -2.44 -7.94 -18.47
CA LYS A 124 -1.05 -8.38 -18.34
C LYS A 124 -0.58 -8.11 -16.92
N MET A 125 0.01 -9.13 -16.30
CA MET A 125 0.51 -9.07 -14.94
C MET A 125 1.71 -8.14 -14.84
N ALA A 126 1.74 -7.33 -13.78
CA ALA A 126 2.88 -6.49 -13.41
C ALA A 126 3.62 -7.04 -12.19
N ALA A 127 2.87 -7.50 -11.18
CA ALA A 127 3.44 -8.13 -10.00
C ALA A 127 2.48 -9.14 -9.37
N SER A 128 3.07 -10.12 -8.70
CA SER A 128 2.39 -11.19 -7.95
C SER A 128 2.96 -11.22 -6.54
N TYR A 129 2.12 -10.94 -5.55
CA TYR A 129 2.47 -10.89 -4.13
C TYR A 129 2.10 -12.23 -3.49
N HIS A 130 3.14 -13.03 -3.23
CA HIS A 130 3.01 -14.37 -2.69
C HIS A 130 2.87 -14.28 -1.17
N GLY A 131 1.64 -14.38 -0.70
CA GLY A 131 1.31 -14.15 0.70
C GLY A 131 1.46 -12.70 1.18
N ALA A 132 0.98 -12.45 2.40
CA ALA A 132 1.03 -11.16 3.08
C ALA A 132 0.60 -9.96 2.20
N CYS A 133 -0.42 -10.16 1.37
CA CYS A 133 -1.12 -9.07 0.69
C CYS A 133 -2.62 -9.23 0.83
N PRO A 134 -3.31 -8.32 1.57
CA PRO A 134 -2.78 -7.23 2.40
C PRO A 134 -1.74 -7.70 3.45
N HIS A 135 -0.97 -6.78 4.03
CA HIS A 135 -0.10 -7.13 5.14
C HIS A 135 -0.97 -7.58 6.30
N ALA A 136 -0.61 -8.70 6.92
CA ALA A 136 -1.32 -9.31 8.04
C ALA A 136 -1.15 -8.51 9.34
N THR A 137 -1.54 -7.23 9.33
CA THR A 137 -1.46 -6.29 10.45
C THR A 137 -2.86 -5.85 10.85
N THR A 138 -3.02 -5.44 12.12
CA THR A 138 -4.28 -4.85 12.60
C THR A 138 -4.51 -3.44 12.06
N ASP A 139 -3.44 -2.78 11.61
CA ASP A 139 -3.49 -1.47 10.97
C ASP A 139 -3.73 -1.67 9.46
N GLY A 140 -4.93 -1.33 9.01
CA GLY A 140 -5.33 -1.36 7.60
C GLY A 140 -5.15 -0.03 6.87
N SER A 141 -4.52 0.97 7.51
CA SER A 141 -4.30 2.29 6.89
C SER A 141 -3.40 2.23 5.66
N PRO A 142 -3.50 3.21 4.73
CA PRO A 142 -2.63 3.30 3.55
C PRO A 142 -1.13 3.29 3.87
N GLU A 143 -0.73 3.87 5.00
CA GLU A 143 0.66 3.93 5.45
C GLU A 143 1.21 2.54 5.78
N ALA A 144 0.40 1.71 6.47
CA ALA A 144 0.71 0.33 6.80
C ALA A 144 0.60 -0.57 5.56
N GLN A 145 -0.40 -0.34 4.72
CA GLN A 145 -0.75 -1.17 3.57
C GLN A 145 -0.17 -0.64 2.25
N THR A 146 1.14 -0.38 2.23
CA THR A 146 1.84 0.03 1.01
C THR A 146 2.61 -1.14 0.38
N PHE A 147 2.48 -1.27 -0.94
CA PHE A 147 3.08 -2.33 -1.74
C PHE A 147 3.85 -1.73 -2.92
N ASP A 148 5.11 -2.10 -3.06
CA ASP A 148 5.95 -1.59 -4.14
C ASP A 148 6.03 -2.58 -5.30
N PHE A 149 6.00 -2.05 -6.53
CA PHE A 149 6.22 -2.82 -7.75
C PHE A 149 7.05 -2.02 -8.76
N VAL A 150 7.38 -2.65 -9.89
CA VAL A 150 7.97 -1.94 -11.03
C VAL A 150 6.98 -2.01 -12.18
N VAL A 151 6.66 -0.84 -12.75
CA VAL A 151 5.83 -0.76 -13.96
C VAL A 151 6.51 -1.57 -15.07
N PRO A 152 5.78 -2.44 -15.79
CA PRO A 152 6.38 -3.26 -16.84
C PRO A 152 7.24 -2.45 -17.83
N LYS A 153 8.38 -3.03 -18.21
CA LYS A 153 9.34 -2.42 -19.15
C LYS A 153 8.79 -2.53 -20.58
N GLY A 154 8.99 -1.48 -21.38
CA GLY A 154 8.53 -1.45 -22.77
C GLY A 154 7.02 -1.30 -22.92
N MET A 155 6.32 -0.79 -21.91
CA MET A 155 4.91 -0.43 -22.05
C MET A 155 4.78 0.77 -23.01
N PRO A 156 3.91 0.71 -24.03
CA PRO A 156 3.61 1.87 -24.86
C PRO A 156 3.04 3.03 -24.03
N ALA A 157 3.35 4.27 -24.40
CA ALA A 157 2.72 5.43 -23.82
C ALA A 157 1.20 5.43 -24.10
N GLY A 158 0.40 5.82 -23.11
CA GLY A 158 -1.06 5.84 -23.23
C GLY A 158 -1.80 5.74 -21.90
N GLU A 159 -3.13 5.70 -21.97
CA GLU A 159 -3.99 5.44 -20.82
C GLU A 159 -4.22 3.94 -20.66
N TYR A 160 -4.17 3.46 -19.42
CA TYR A 160 -4.36 2.06 -19.06
C TYR A 160 -5.33 1.96 -17.88
N VAL A 161 -6.00 0.82 -17.79
CA VAL A 161 -6.60 0.39 -16.54
C VAL A 161 -5.53 -0.35 -15.75
N TRP A 162 -5.20 0.13 -14.57
CA TRP A 162 -4.46 -0.62 -13.56
C TRP A 162 -5.45 -1.36 -12.68
N GLY A 163 -5.19 -2.63 -12.36
CA GLY A 163 -6.11 -3.47 -11.59
C GLY A 163 -5.38 -4.19 -10.47
N TRP A 164 -6.05 -4.32 -9.33
CA TRP A 164 -5.65 -5.10 -8.18
C TRP A 164 -6.67 -6.21 -7.94
N ILE A 165 -6.16 -7.40 -7.65
CA ILE A 165 -6.93 -8.54 -7.19
C ILE A 165 -6.33 -9.04 -5.90
N TRP A 166 -7.18 -9.35 -4.93
CA TRP A 166 -6.81 -10.03 -3.70
C TRP A 166 -7.66 -11.28 -3.54
N LEU A 167 -6.99 -12.39 -3.25
CA LEU A 167 -7.58 -13.67 -2.88
C LEU A 167 -7.27 -13.90 -1.41
N ASN A 168 -8.27 -13.81 -0.55
CA ASN A 168 -8.11 -14.07 0.88
C ASN A 168 -8.20 -15.58 1.17
N ARG A 169 -7.93 -15.95 2.43
CA ARG A 169 -7.91 -17.36 2.87
C ARG A 169 -9.31 -17.94 3.01
N GLU A 170 -10.31 -17.08 3.03
CA GLU A 170 -11.73 -17.40 3.16
C GLU A 170 -12.36 -17.72 1.81
N HIS A 171 -11.56 -17.77 0.73
CA HIS A 171 -12.01 -18.03 -0.64
C HIS A 171 -12.89 -16.92 -1.22
N GLU A 172 -12.59 -15.68 -0.85
CA GLU A 172 -13.21 -14.48 -1.38
C GLU A 172 -12.22 -13.75 -2.27
N SER A 173 -12.71 -13.25 -3.40
CA SER A 173 -11.92 -12.49 -4.36
C SER A 173 -12.33 -11.04 -4.31
N PHE A 174 -11.38 -10.11 -4.30
CA PHE A 174 -11.63 -8.68 -4.32
C PHE A 174 -11.03 -8.10 -5.59
N SER A 175 -11.64 -7.05 -6.15
CA SER A 175 -11.03 -6.36 -7.29
C SER A 175 -11.42 -4.89 -7.34
N ASN A 176 -10.41 -4.02 -7.42
CA ASN A 176 -10.58 -2.60 -7.71
C ASN A 176 -9.60 -2.20 -8.81
N CYS A 177 -9.90 -1.10 -9.50
CA CYS A 177 -9.07 -0.61 -10.59
C CYS A 177 -8.94 0.89 -10.54
N ALA A 178 -7.92 1.40 -11.21
CA ALA A 178 -7.68 2.82 -11.38
C ALA A 178 -7.29 3.11 -12.83
N LYS A 179 -7.62 4.32 -13.29
CA LYS A 179 -7.11 4.83 -14.56
C LYS A 179 -5.75 5.48 -14.34
N VAL A 180 -4.77 5.06 -15.12
CA VAL A 180 -3.39 5.55 -15.04
C VAL A 180 -2.86 5.91 -16.43
N THR A 181 -1.87 6.79 -16.47
CA THR A 181 -1.18 7.16 -17.70
C THR A 181 0.24 6.62 -17.66
N ILE A 182 0.66 5.94 -18.72
CA ILE A 182 2.03 5.51 -18.93
C ILE A 182 2.71 6.46 -19.90
N THR A 183 3.92 6.90 -19.55
CA THR A 183 4.80 7.69 -20.41
C THR A 183 6.10 6.94 -20.70
N ASN A 184 6.75 7.35 -21.78
CA ASN A 184 8.09 6.89 -22.16
C ASN A 184 9.10 8.04 -21.99
N ASP A 185 10.39 7.73 -21.92
CA ASP A 185 11.42 8.76 -21.67
C ASP A 185 11.53 9.82 -22.78
N ASP A 186 10.90 9.61 -23.94
CA ASP A 186 10.81 10.58 -25.04
C ASP A 186 9.68 11.63 -24.84
N ASP A 187 8.75 11.42 -23.90
CA ASP A 187 7.68 12.38 -23.59
C ASP A 187 8.11 13.33 -22.47
N SER A 188 9.05 14.23 -22.78
CA SER A 188 9.36 15.37 -21.92
C SER A 188 8.25 16.42 -21.99
N THR A 189 7.08 16.12 -21.41
CA THR A 189 6.14 17.16 -20.97
C THR A 189 6.24 17.24 -19.44
N PRO A 190 6.59 18.39 -18.84
CA PRO A 190 6.80 18.47 -17.40
C PRO A 190 5.50 18.20 -16.63
N SER A 191 5.36 17.01 -16.03
CA SER A 191 4.33 16.77 -15.02
C SER A 191 4.69 17.54 -13.75
N GLN A 192 3.88 18.54 -13.38
CA GLN A 192 3.94 19.10 -12.04
C GLN A 192 3.60 18.00 -11.01
N PRO A 193 4.36 17.86 -9.92
CA PRO A 193 3.97 16.97 -8.84
C PRO A 193 2.71 17.52 -8.16
N SER A 194 1.62 16.76 -8.21
CA SER A 194 0.43 17.01 -7.40
C SER A 194 0.81 16.96 -5.91
N LYS A 195 0.65 18.08 -5.20
CA LYS A 195 0.80 18.18 -3.74
C LYS A 195 -0.06 17.10 -3.06
N PRO A 196 0.43 16.39 -2.04
CA PRO A 196 -0.42 15.51 -1.22
C PRO A 196 -1.63 16.29 -0.70
N ALA A 197 -2.81 15.68 -0.76
CA ALA A 197 -4.01 16.26 -0.18
C ALA A 197 -3.81 16.46 1.33
N GLU A 198 -3.77 17.72 1.77
CA GLU A 198 -3.84 18.06 3.19
C GLU A 198 -5.17 17.57 3.75
N SER A 199 -5.11 16.76 4.81
CA SER A 199 -6.24 16.36 5.63
C SER A 199 -6.86 17.62 6.24
N SER A 200 -8.06 17.97 5.77
CA SER A 200 -8.84 19.04 6.36
C SER A 200 -9.78 18.47 7.42
N ALA A 201 -9.49 18.86 8.67
CA ALA A 201 -10.37 18.93 9.83
C ALA A 201 -10.84 17.61 10.47
N ALA A 202 -10.42 17.43 11.73
CA ALA A 202 -10.97 16.46 12.67
C ALA A 202 -12.49 16.62 12.81
N PRO A 203 -13.28 15.53 12.77
CA PRO A 203 -14.72 15.62 12.99
C PRO A 203 -15.01 15.96 14.46
N LYS A 204 -15.79 17.02 14.67
CA LYS A 204 -16.46 17.28 15.94
C LYS A 204 -17.69 16.38 16.02
N TYR A 205 -17.77 15.54 17.05
CA TYR A 205 -18.99 14.80 17.38
C TYR A 205 -20.10 15.76 17.82
N PRO A 206 -21.34 15.67 17.31
CA PRO A 206 -22.48 16.34 17.90
C PRO A 206 -23.00 15.55 19.10
N ALA A 207 -23.34 16.28 20.16
CA ALA A 207 -24.00 15.75 21.34
C ALA A 207 -25.47 15.38 21.05
N GLU A 208 -25.91 14.41 21.82
CA GLU A 208 -27.19 13.70 21.84
C GLU A 208 -28.36 14.57 22.34
N SER A 209 -29.49 14.61 21.62
CA SER A 209 -30.83 14.82 22.21
C SER A 209 -31.98 14.55 21.21
N SER A 210 -32.93 13.73 21.66
CA SER A 210 -34.20 13.28 21.05
C SER A 210 -35.25 14.39 20.74
N PRO A 211 -36.38 14.06 20.06
CA PRO A 211 -37.09 14.97 19.14
C PRO A 211 -38.43 15.58 19.62
N GLU A 212 -38.99 16.42 18.72
CA GLU A 212 -40.45 16.66 18.39
C GLU A 212 -41.08 18.00 18.88
N PRO A 213 -42.15 18.62 18.27
CA PRO A 213 -42.78 18.56 16.92
C PRO A 213 -43.09 19.94 16.20
N GLU A 214 -43.45 19.84 14.89
CA GLU A 214 -44.48 20.55 14.05
C GLU A 214 -44.47 22.08 13.64
N TYR A 215 -44.32 22.29 12.30
CA TYR A 215 -45.01 23.16 11.28
C TYR A 215 -45.29 24.69 11.45
N PRO A 216 -45.61 25.49 10.38
CA PRO A 216 -45.30 25.42 8.93
C PRO A 216 -44.84 26.77 8.27
N GLU A 217 -44.36 26.66 7.02
CA GLU A 217 -44.41 27.53 5.81
C GLU A 217 -44.48 29.08 5.89
N ASP A 218 -43.63 29.78 5.13
CA ASP A 218 -44.05 30.75 4.08
C ASP A 218 -42.87 31.41 3.31
N ASP A 219 -43.07 31.53 1.99
CA ASP A 219 -42.62 32.52 0.99
C ASP A 219 -41.14 32.76 0.59
N GLU A 220 -40.84 32.42 -0.69
CA GLU A 220 -39.87 33.07 -1.60
C GLU A 220 -40.45 34.43 -2.12
N PRO A 221 -39.81 35.25 -2.99
CA PRO A 221 -38.44 35.29 -3.54
C PRO A 221 -37.80 36.72 -3.58
N ALA A 222 -36.51 36.85 -3.92
CA ALA A 222 -35.96 37.90 -4.83
C ALA A 222 -34.43 37.80 -5.01
N SER A 223 -33.98 37.78 -6.27
CA SER A 223 -32.56 37.95 -6.70
C SER A 223 -32.24 39.42 -7.07
N PRO A 224 -31.06 39.75 -7.64
CA PRO A 224 -29.88 40.37 -7.02
C PRO A 224 -29.63 41.82 -7.54
N PRO A 225 -28.51 42.51 -7.22
CA PRO A 225 -27.42 42.69 -8.21
C PRO A 225 -26.02 43.01 -7.57
N PRO A 226 -25.01 43.61 -8.25
CA PRO A 226 -24.01 42.97 -9.12
C PRO A 226 -22.54 43.21 -8.67
N ALA A 227 -21.59 42.59 -9.39
CA ALA A 227 -20.14 42.58 -9.17
C ALA A 227 -19.36 43.80 -9.70
N ALA A 228 -18.15 44.03 -9.15
CA ALA A 228 -16.90 44.48 -9.81
C ALA A 228 -15.79 44.79 -8.74
N PRO A 229 -14.49 44.93 -9.09
CA PRO A 229 -13.67 44.22 -10.08
C PRO A 229 -12.30 43.73 -9.53
N ALA A 230 -11.55 43.09 -10.42
CA ALA A 230 -10.25 42.44 -10.25
C ALA A 230 -9.04 43.37 -10.00
N VAL A 231 -7.97 42.79 -9.44
CA VAL A 231 -6.61 43.34 -9.47
C VAL A 231 -5.60 42.26 -9.87
N SER A 232 -4.73 42.63 -10.82
CA SER A 232 -3.68 41.83 -11.45
C SER A 232 -2.37 41.88 -10.66
N SER A 233 -1.55 40.83 -10.71
CA SER A 233 -0.11 40.91 -10.39
C SER A 233 0.69 39.78 -11.05
N THR A 234 1.68 40.18 -11.84
CA THR A 234 2.66 39.39 -12.60
C THR A 234 3.95 39.23 -11.78
N VAL A 235 4.58 38.04 -11.72
CA VAL A 235 6.03 37.89 -11.42
C VAL A 235 6.64 36.70 -12.18
N GLN A 236 7.88 36.92 -12.63
CA GLN A 236 8.69 36.22 -13.63
C GLN A 236 9.30 34.87 -13.23
N ALA A 237 9.73 34.16 -14.29
CA ALA A 237 10.39 32.87 -14.34
C ALA A 237 11.85 32.84 -13.85
N GLY A 238 12.24 31.72 -13.25
CA GLY A 238 13.63 31.26 -13.09
C GLY A 238 13.71 29.76 -13.40
N GLY A 239 14.64 29.36 -14.27
CA GLY A 239 14.77 28.01 -14.83
C GLY A 239 15.32 26.94 -13.86
N PRO A 240 15.29 25.65 -14.25
CA PRO A 240 15.60 24.54 -13.34
C PRO A 240 17.10 24.22 -13.28
N VAL A 241 17.57 23.92 -12.06
CA VAL A 241 18.88 23.32 -11.77
C VAL A 241 18.74 21.80 -11.78
N VAL A 242 19.45 21.13 -12.68
CA VAL A 242 19.53 19.65 -12.76
C VAL A 242 20.55 19.15 -11.73
N THR A 243 20.13 18.27 -10.81
CA THR A 243 21.04 17.61 -9.86
C THR A 243 21.11 16.12 -10.18
N THR A 244 22.30 15.64 -10.54
CA THR A 244 22.60 14.22 -10.78
C THR A 244 22.97 13.55 -9.45
N THR A 245 22.19 12.55 -9.03
CA THR A 245 22.48 11.76 -7.82
C THR A 245 23.42 10.61 -8.15
N VAL A 246 24.60 10.58 -7.53
CA VAL A 246 25.53 9.45 -7.59
C VAL A 246 25.41 8.65 -6.29
N VAL A 247 25.08 7.36 -6.39
CA VAL A 247 24.97 6.45 -5.24
C VAL A 247 26.33 5.79 -4.99
N LYS A 248 26.88 5.93 -3.78
CA LYS A 248 28.02 5.13 -3.29
C LYS A 248 27.58 4.28 -2.11
N THR A 249 27.47 2.97 -2.33
CA THR A 249 27.27 1.98 -1.27
C THR A 249 28.62 1.68 -0.61
N VAL A 250 28.76 1.94 0.69
CA VAL A 250 29.94 1.54 1.47
C VAL A 250 29.58 0.26 2.23
N TYR A 251 30.23 -0.84 1.87
CA TYR A 251 30.21 -2.08 2.65
C TYR A 251 31.27 -1.98 3.76
N ALA A 252 30.89 -2.28 5.00
CA ALA A 252 31.83 -2.69 6.02
C ALA A 252 31.84 -4.23 6.01
N SER A 253 32.99 -4.82 5.69
CA SER A 253 33.21 -6.26 5.77
C SER A 253 33.27 -6.68 7.25
N GLU A 254 32.59 -7.77 7.59
CA GLU A 254 32.65 -8.40 8.91
C GLU A 254 34.07 -8.87 9.23
N PRO A 255 34.54 -8.76 10.50
CA PRO A 255 35.81 -9.35 10.89
C PRO A 255 35.66 -10.86 11.01
N THR A 256 36.58 -11.58 10.38
CA THR A 256 36.71 -13.04 10.40
C THR A 256 37.14 -13.51 11.79
N ASP A 257 36.41 -14.49 12.34
CA ASP A 257 36.77 -15.19 13.57
C ASP A 257 38.13 -15.89 13.46
N ALA A 258 38.96 -15.77 14.50
CA ALA A 258 40.11 -16.64 14.75
C ALA A 258 40.24 -16.90 16.27
N PRO A 259 40.80 -18.05 16.67
CA PRO A 259 40.29 -18.82 17.80
C PRO A 259 40.94 -18.54 19.16
N SER A 260 40.19 -18.95 20.18
CA SER A 260 40.53 -19.16 21.59
C SER A 260 41.97 -19.62 21.86
N SER A 261 42.63 -18.97 22.82
CA SER A 261 43.53 -19.65 23.75
C SER A 261 43.52 -18.97 25.12
N ASP A 262 43.70 -19.83 26.11
CA ASP A 262 43.34 -19.73 27.51
C ASP A 262 44.53 -19.28 28.38
N LYS A 263 44.21 -18.92 29.64
CA LYS A 263 45.08 -18.85 30.83
C LYS A 263 45.91 -17.58 31.16
N SER A 264 45.41 -16.93 32.23
CA SER A 264 45.99 -16.89 33.59
C SER A 264 46.95 -15.77 34.01
N ASP A 265 46.45 -15.02 34.99
CA ASP A 265 47.05 -14.67 36.29
C ASP A 265 47.96 -13.44 36.46
N LYS A 266 47.68 -12.77 37.60
CA LYS A 266 48.48 -11.87 38.42
C LYS A 266 48.59 -10.34 38.17
N THR A 267 47.89 -9.64 39.07
CA THR A 267 48.37 -8.71 40.14
C THR A 267 49.00 -7.35 39.80
N GLU A 268 48.29 -6.31 40.28
CA GLU A 268 48.67 -5.04 40.93
C GLU A 268 49.74 -4.06 40.40
N GLN A 269 49.36 -2.79 40.63
CA GLN A 269 50.14 -1.60 40.98
C GLN A 269 50.68 -0.70 39.85
N THR A 270 49.96 0.42 39.71
CA THR A 270 50.45 1.81 39.72
C THR A 270 51.94 2.03 39.52
N GLU A 271 52.32 2.79 38.48
CA GLU A 271 53.21 3.94 38.62
C GLU A 271 52.84 5.01 37.57
N GLU A 272 52.76 6.24 38.06
CA GLU A 272 52.71 7.47 37.26
C GLU A 272 54.11 7.72 36.68
N VAL A 273 54.19 7.93 35.37
CA VAL A 273 55.34 8.60 34.74
C VAL A 273 54.77 9.65 33.81
N GLU A 274 54.86 10.90 34.25
CA GLU A 274 54.78 12.07 33.38
C GLU A 274 56.01 12.03 32.46
N ASP A 275 55.78 11.85 31.16
CA ASP A 275 56.76 12.24 30.14
C ASP A 275 56.09 13.14 29.11
N SER A 276 56.61 14.36 29.08
CA SER A 276 56.21 15.45 28.23
C SER A 276 56.76 15.26 26.82
N SER A 277 55.89 14.98 25.85
CA SER A 277 56.16 15.35 24.47
C SER A 277 54.87 15.67 23.75
N GLU A 278 54.72 16.95 23.41
CA GLU A 278 53.68 17.50 22.55
C GLU A 278 53.73 16.79 21.19
N HIS A 279 52.78 15.87 20.97
CA HIS A 279 52.39 15.44 19.64
C HIS A 279 50.94 15.83 19.42
N GLU A 280 50.71 16.69 18.43
CA GLU A 280 49.40 17.10 17.94
C GLU A 280 48.59 15.87 17.48
N GLU A 281 47.81 15.29 18.39
CA GLU A 281 46.84 14.27 18.01
C GLU A 281 45.56 14.93 17.48
N ASN A 282 45.41 14.78 16.16
CA ASN A 282 44.22 15.02 15.35
C ASN A 282 42.89 15.03 16.13
N HIS A 283 42.26 16.20 16.18
CA HIS A 283 40.94 16.51 16.75
C HIS A 283 39.74 15.76 16.09
N TRP A 284 39.99 14.68 15.33
CA TRP A 284 38.97 13.92 14.60
C TRP A 284 38.52 12.64 15.33
N SER A 285 39.26 12.16 16.32
CA SER A 285 38.98 10.90 17.04
C SER A 285 38.03 11.04 18.25
N ARG A 286 37.55 12.25 18.57
CA ARG A 286 36.63 12.52 19.70
C ARG A 286 35.20 12.94 19.29
N ARG A 287 34.76 12.64 18.07
CA ARG A 287 33.32 12.68 17.78
C ARG A 287 32.72 11.33 18.14
N PRO A 288 31.89 11.20 19.18
CA PRO A 288 31.18 9.95 19.42
C PRO A 288 30.39 9.63 18.16
N HIS A 289 30.76 8.56 17.47
CA HIS A 289 29.93 8.02 16.40
C HIS A 289 28.58 7.72 17.06
N ARG A 290 27.51 8.42 16.63
CA ARG A 290 26.16 8.21 17.14
C ARG A 290 25.88 6.71 17.10
N LYS A 291 25.77 6.11 18.30
CA LYS A 291 25.61 4.67 18.53
C LYS A 291 24.60 4.15 17.51
N VAL A 292 25.02 3.19 16.69
CA VAL A 292 24.14 2.58 15.69
C VAL A 292 22.97 1.98 16.47
N VAL A 293 21.77 2.49 16.23
CA VAL A 293 20.56 1.92 16.83
C VAL A 293 20.37 0.54 16.22
N GLU A 294 20.29 -0.48 17.06
CA GLU A 294 20.13 -1.87 16.62
C GLU A 294 18.86 -1.99 15.76
N GLY A 295 18.96 -2.66 14.60
CA GLY A 295 17.87 -2.80 13.64
C GLY A 295 17.59 -1.57 12.75
N ALA A 296 18.31 -0.46 12.92
CA ALA A 296 18.14 0.71 12.06
C ALA A 296 19.11 0.70 10.85
N ARG A 297 18.59 0.96 9.65
CA ARG A 297 19.36 1.15 8.42
C ARG A 297 19.41 2.62 8.03
N ARG A 298 20.54 3.07 7.49
CA ARG A 298 20.73 4.45 7.04
C ARG A 298 20.61 4.56 5.51
N TYR A 299 19.99 5.63 5.06
CA TYR A 299 19.78 5.97 3.65
C TYR A 299 20.20 7.41 3.38
N GLU A 300 20.60 7.69 2.15
CA GLU A 300 20.80 9.05 1.66
C GLU A 300 19.73 9.33 0.60
N VAL A 301 18.85 10.30 0.87
CA VAL A 301 17.65 10.57 0.08
C VAL A 301 17.55 12.07 -0.15
N ASP A 302 17.56 12.49 -1.42
CA ASP A 302 17.53 13.91 -1.81
C ASP A 302 18.57 14.77 -1.04
N GLY A 303 19.78 14.24 -0.83
CA GLY A 303 20.86 14.88 -0.09
C GLY A 303 20.68 14.92 1.43
N SER A 304 19.63 14.29 1.96
CA SER A 304 19.34 14.19 3.40
C SER A 304 19.72 12.80 3.93
N ARG A 305 20.21 12.74 5.17
CA ARG A 305 20.52 11.47 5.84
C ARG A 305 19.31 10.98 6.60
N CYS A 306 18.86 9.76 6.28
CA CYS A 306 17.71 9.13 6.87
C CYS A 306 18.11 7.90 7.67
N GLU A 307 17.47 7.68 8.80
CA GLU A 307 17.60 6.47 9.62
C GLU A 307 16.23 5.82 9.70
N CYS A 308 16.11 4.61 9.17
CA CYS A 308 14.88 3.85 9.09
C CYS A 308 14.96 2.59 9.91
N ARG A 309 13.86 2.24 10.59
CA ARG A 309 13.72 1.02 11.37
C ARG A 309 12.37 0.38 11.09
N ARG A 310 12.31 -0.95 11.18
CA ARG A 310 11.06 -1.68 11.29
C ARG A 310 10.66 -1.71 12.76
N GLU A 311 9.47 -1.23 13.07
CA GLU A 311 8.91 -1.36 14.42
C GLU A 311 8.26 -2.74 14.54
N GLU A 312 8.59 -3.45 15.61
CA GLU A 312 7.91 -4.70 15.96
C GLU A 312 6.93 -4.43 17.12
N PRO A 313 5.74 -5.04 17.12
CA PRO A 313 5.27 -6.11 16.23
C PRO A 313 4.54 -5.63 14.95
N SER A 314 4.31 -4.32 14.79
CA SER A 314 3.46 -3.78 13.71
C SER A 314 4.02 -3.90 12.31
N LEU A 315 5.30 -4.29 12.17
CA LEU A 315 6.07 -4.30 10.92
C LEU A 315 6.15 -2.92 10.25
N ALA A 316 5.68 -1.87 10.92
CA ALA A 316 5.63 -0.53 10.38
C ALA A 316 7.04 0.02 10.19
N VAL A 317 7.32 0.57 9.02
CA VAL A 317 8.62 1.19 8.74
C VAL A 317 8.57 2.66 9.12
N ARG A 318 9.37 3.04 10.11
CA ARG A 318 9.58 4.44 10.49
C ARG A 318 10.94 4.92 10.05
N CYS A 319 10.97 6.08 9.40
CA CYS A 319 12.19 6.76 9.01
C CYS A 319 12.22 8.16 9.60
N SER A 320 13.39 8.57 10.08
CA SER A 320 13.68 9.93 10.50
C SER A 320 14.79 10.48 9.63
N CYS A 321 14.56 11.63 8.99
CA CYS A 321 15.52 12.24 8.09
C CYS A 321 15.99 13.61 8.59
N ASP A 322 17.30 13.87 8.48
CA ASP A 322 17.89 15.17 8.75
C ASP A 322 17.66 16.11 7.56
N THR A 323 16.48 16.72 7.53
CA THR A 323 16.04 17.65 6.48
C THR A 323 15.09 18.71 7.03
N ALA A 324 14.92 19.79 6.26
CA ALA A 324 14.03 20.90 6.61
C ALA A 324 12.58 20.41 6.79
N SER A 325 11.85 20.98 7.76
CA SER A 325 10.48 20.56 8.10
C SER A 325 9.53 20.56 6.89
N SER A 326 9.71 21.50 5.96
CA SER A 326 8.90 21.61 4.73
C SER A 326 9.08 20.46 3.75
N LYS A 327 10.21 19.74 3.77
CA LYS A 327 10.49 18.59 2.88
C LYS A 327 10.50 17.25 3.60
N ARG A 328 10.38 17.28 4.94
CA ARG A 328 10.57 16.09 5.80
C ARG A 328 9.63 14.95 5.43
N SER A 329 8.35 15.24 5.23
CA SER A 329 7.36 14.21 4.89
C SER A 329 7.74 13.45 3.60
N ASP A 330 8.07 14.19 2.54
CA ASP A 330 8.41 13.60 1.23
C ASP A 330 9.72 12.80 1.30
N VAL A 331 10.75 13.34 1.94
CA VAL A 331 12.05 12.69 2.08
C VAL A 331 11.95 11.44 2.95
N GLU A 332 11.24 11.51 4.08
CA GLU A 332 11.00 10.34 4.93
C GLU A 332 10.13 9.31 4.23
N HIS A 333 9.14 9.70 3.42
CA HIS A 333 8.34 8.78 2.63
C HIS A 333 9.20 8.02 1.60
N LYS A 334 10.09 8.73 0.90
CA LYS A 334 11.07 8.11 0.00
C LYS A 334 12.03 7.17 0.75
N ALA A 335 12.51 7.57 1.92
CA ALA A 335 13.36 6.73 2.75
C ALA A 335 12.65 5.46 3.25
N ARG A 336 11.38 5.59 3.68
CA ARG A 336 10.52 4.45 4.06
C ARG A 336 10.38 3.48 2.91
N ARG A 337 10.20 3.98 1.68
CA ARG A 337 10.16 3.15 0.47
C ARG A 337 11.46 2.41 0.23
N LEU A 338 12.60 3.10 0.30
CA LEU A 338 13.92 2.47 0.13
C LEU A 338 14.18 1.42 1.21
N HIS A 339 13.71 1.64 2.43
CA HIS A 339 13.82 0.66 3.50
C HIS A 339 12.92 -0.55 3.29
N ARG A 340 11.64 -0.35 2.94
CA ARG A 340 10.71 -1.43 2.61
C ARG A 340 11.23 -2.33 1.50
N ARG A 341 11.89 -1.77 0.47
CA ARG A 341 12.58 -2.54 -0.58
C ARG A 341 13.62 -3.53 -0.08
N THR A 342 14.28 -3.22 1.03
CA THR A 342 15.27 -4.13 1.61
C THR A 342 14.65 -5.26 2.42
N LEU A 343 13.35 -5.17 2.71
CA LEU A 343 12.60 -6.20 3.43
C LEU A 343 12.03 -7.27 2.49
N TYR A 344 11.70 -6.89 1.24
CA TYR A 344 11.12 -7.81 0.25
C TYR A 344 12.14 -8.16 -0.84
N LYS A 345 12.36 -9.46 -1.09
CA LYS A 345 13.19 -9.94 -2.21
C LYS A 345 12.37 -9.79 -3.50
N ARG A 346 12.59 -8.68 -4.21
CA ARG A 346 11.87 -8.37 -5.45
C ARG A 346 12.56 -9.05 -6.63
N VAL A 347 11.81 -9.85 -7.41
CA VAL A 347 12.30 -10.43 -8.67
C VAL A 347 11.85 -9.54 -9.82
N ASP A 348 12.74 -9.37 -10.80
CA ASP A 348 12.69 -8.51 -11.99
C ASP A 348 11.32 -8.02 -12.48
N ALA A 349 11.26 -6.75 -12.88
CA ALA A 349 10.11 -6.18 -13.58
C ALA A 349 9.75 -6.99 -14.84
N CYS A 350 8.46 -7.21 -15.06
CA CYS A 350 8.00 -7.85 -16.29
C CYS A 350 8.31 -6.99 -17.54
N ASN A 351 8.68 -7.63 -18.65
CA ASN A 351 8.63 -6.99 -19.96
C ASN A 351 7.18 -7.03 -20.46
N TRP A 352 6.64 -5.89 -20.94
CA TRP A 352 5.25 -5.77 -21.37
C TRP A 352 4.86 -6.77 -22.46
N GLU A 353 5.73 -7.05 -23.43
CA GLU A 353 5.42 -7.94 -24.54
C GLU A 353 5.27 -9.39 -24.09
N SER A 354 6.11 -9.82 -23.14
CA SER A 354 6.16 -11.20 -22.64
C SER A 354 5.54 -11.36 -21.25
N ALA A 355 4.90 -10.33 -20.70
CA ALA A 355 4.29 -10.39 -19.38
C ALA A 355 3.20 -11.47 -19.36
N PRO A 356 3.16 -12.34 -18.33
CA PRO A 356 2.09 -13.32 -18.20
C PRO A 356 0.71 -12.67 -18.20
N THR A 357 -0.28 -13.39 -18.72
CA THR A 357 -1.68 -13.01 -18.56
C THR A 357 -2.05 -13.03 -17.07
N MET A 358 -2.76 -12.01 -16.61
CA MET A 358 -3.36 -11.99 -15.28
C MET A 358 -4.78 -12.53 -15.38
N GLU A 359 -5.07 -13.66 -14.73
CA GLU A 359 -6.45 -14.12 -14.56
C GLU A 359 -7.17 -13.15 -13.61
N THR A 360 -8.44 -12.89 -13.90
CA THR A 360 -9.23 -11.85 -13.25
C THR A 360 -10.54 -12.33 -12.65
N SER A 361 -10.85 -13.60 -12.84
CA SER A 361 -12.12 -14.21 -12.52
C SER A 361 -11.89 -15.40 -11.58
N TYR A 362 -11.99 -15.13 -10.28
CA TYR A 362 -11.75 -16.09 -9.21
C TYR A 362 -12.95 -16.23 -8.27
N TYR A 363 -13.18 -17.45 -7.78
CA TYR A 363 -14.02 -17.81 -6.62
C TYR A 363 -15.54 -17.61 -6.71
N THR A 364 -16.02 -16.67 -7.53
CA THR A 364 -17.46 -16.48 -7.75
C THR A 364 -18.09 -17.67 -8.47
N VAL A 365 -19.42 -17.74 -8.47
CA VAL A 365 -20.16 -18.85 -9.10
C VAL A 365 -19.95 -18.94 -10.61
N ASP A 366 -19.61 -17.81 -11.23
CA ASP A 366 -19.32 -17.63 -12.65
C ASP A 366 -17.82 -17.46 -12.93
N ALA A 367 -16.96 -17.71 -11.94
CA ALA A 367 -15.53 -17.52 -12.08
C ALA A 367 -14.90 -18.52 -13.06
N LYS A 368 -13.90 -18.06 -13.83
CA LYS A 368 -13.12 -18.94 -14.72
C LYS A 368 -12.18 -19.85 -13.94
N CYS A 369 -11.62 -19.34 -12.84
CA CYS A 369 -10.62 -20.04 -12.04
C CYS A 369 -11.15 -20.29 -10.64
N ALA A 370 -11.17 -21.56 -10.24
CA ALA A 370 -11.71 -22.02 -8.97
C ALA A 370 -13.13 -21.47 -8.68
N PRO A 371 -14.12 -21.76 -9.56
CA PRO A 371 -15.50 -21.35 -9.32
C PRO A 371 -16.03 -21.97 -8.03
N ASN A 372 -16.98 -21.29 -7.40
CA ASN A 372 -17.67 -21.80 -6.21
C ASN A 372 -16.75 -22.09 -5.01
N ALA A 373 -15.53 -21.52 -4.97
CA ALA A 373 -14.52 -21.87 -3.97
C ALA A 373 -15.05 -21.73 -2.53
N LYS A 374 -15.73 -20.63 -2.20
CA LYS A 374 -16.38 -20.42 -0.89
C LYS A 374 -17.43 -21.47 -0.54
N MET A 375 -18.24 -21.87 -1.52
CA MET A 375 -19.30 -22.86 -1.31
C MET A 375 -18.75 -24.27 -1.13
N ASN A 376 -17.69 -24.61 -1.87
CA ASN A 376 -17.05 -25.92 -1.80
C ASN A 376 -16.14 -26.04 -0.57
N MET A 377 -15.54 -24.93 -0.13
CA MET A 377 -14.57 -24.86 0.97
C MET A 377 -14.94 -23.68 1.89
N PRO A 378 -15.91 -23.87 2.81
CA PRO A 378 -16.42 -22.79 3.65
C PRO A 378 -15.43 -22.34 4.74
N GLU A 379 -14.48 -23.19 5.12
CA GLU A 379 -13.46 -22.91 6.13
C GLU A 379 -12.29 -22.12 5.52
N SER A 380 -11.65 -21.28 6.32
CA SER A 380 -10.44 -20.56 5.90
C SER A 380 -9.28 -21.54 5.67
N ASP A 381 -8.54 -21.33 4.58
CA ASP A 381 -7.33 -22.08 4.27
C ASP A 381 -6.26 -21.92 5.34
N THR A 382 -5.41 -22.94 5.52
CA THR A 382 -4.22 -22.86 6.39
C THR A 382 -2.96 -22.37 5.66
N PHE A 383 -3.11 -21.91 4.43
CA PHE A 383 -2.04 -21.46 3.55
C PHE A 383 -2.43 -20.17 2.83
N GLU A 384 -1.45 -19.49 2.25
CA GLU A 384 -1.64 -18.42 1.29
C GLU A 384 -1.16 -18.85 -0.10
N LEU A 385 -1.47 -18.06 -1.13
CA LEU A 385 -1.23 -18.44 -2.50
C LEU A 385 0.07 -17.87 -3.04
N LYS A 386 0.66 -18.64 -3.96
CA LYS A 386 1.70 -18.16 -4.88
C LYS A 386 1.35 -18.56 -6.30
N TRP A 387 1.89 -17.85 -7.28
CA TRP A 387 1.70 -18.18 -8.68
C TRP A 387 3.02 -18.61 -9.30
N ASP A 388 2.95 -19.54 -10.24
CA ASP A 388 4.09 -19.92 -11.06
C ASP A 388 4.19 -18.93 -12.23
N VAL A 389 4.87 -17.80 -11.98
CA VAL A 389 5.02 -16.70 -12.92
C VAL A 389 6.49 -16.32 -13.07
N SER A 390 6.86 -15.88 -14.28
CA SER A 390 8.26 -15.70 -14.66
C SER A 390 8.88 -14.35 -14.27
N CYS A 391 8.09 -13.39 -13.78
CA CYS A 391 8.53 -12.03 -13.48
C CYS A 391 7.63 -11.37 -12.44
N GLY A 392 8.05 -10.23 -11.88
CA GLY A 392 7.24 -9.42 -10.98
C GLY A 392 6.90 -10.11 -9.65
N VAL A 393 7.66 -11.15 -9.27
CA VAL A 393 7.40 -11.89 -8.04
C VAL A 393 7.86 -11.07 -6.84
N VAL A 394 6.96 -10.89 -5.88
CA VAL A 394 7.21 -10.30 -4.58
C VAL A 394 6.87 -11.33 -3.51
N GLU A 395 7.89 -11.85 -2.85
CA GLU A 395 7.71 -12.77 -1.72
C GLU A 395 7.31 -11.96 -0.48
N GLY A 396 6.09 -12.18 0.01
CA GLY A 396 5.61 -11.61 1.27
C GLY A 396 6.18 -12.34 2.48
N THR A 397 6.37 -11.64 3.60
CA THR A 397 6.67 -12.29 4.87
C THR A 397 5.37 -12.79 5.48
N SER A 398 4.89 -13.93 5.00
CA SER A 398 3.70 -14.58 5.50
C SER A 398 3.99 -15.46 6.72
N GLU A 399 3.06 -15.49 7.66
CA GLU A 399 3.02 -16.48 8.75
C GLU A 399 2.43 -17.83 8.28
N TYR A 400 1.82 -17.86 7.09
CA TYR A 400 1.19 -19.02 6.49
C TYR A 400 2.10 -19.64 5.42
N PRO A 401 2.10 -20.98 5.28
CA PRO A 401 2.79 -21.64 4.17
C PRO A 401 2.21 -21.19 2.82
N LEU A 402 3.06 -21.11 1.80
CA LEU A 402 2.64 -20.75 0.44
C LEU A 402 2.32 -22.00 -0.40
N LYS A 403 1.13 -22.03 -1.01
CA LYS A 403 0.67 -23.06 -1.93
C LYS A 403 0.51 -22.50 -3.34
N THR A 404 0.96 -23.24 -4.35
CA THR A 404 0.81 -22.81 -5.74
C THR A 404 -0.66 -22.82 -6.14
N MET A 405 -1.14 -21.68 -6.66
CA MET A 405 -2.49 -21.51 -7.16
C MET A 405 -2.76 -22.44 -8.33
N ASN A 406 -3.91 -23.11 -8.29
CA ASN A 406 -4.40 -23.98 -9.36
C ASN A 406 -5.92 -23.78 -9.49
N CYS A 407 -6.40 -23.53 -10.71
CA CYS A 407 -7.82 -23.24 -10.95
C CYS A 407 -8.79 -24.38 -10.58
N ASN A 408 -8.30 -25.58 -10.27
CA ASN A 408 -9.12 -26.71 -9.85
C ASN A 408 -9.00 -27.02 -8.34
N MET A 409 -8.29 -26.21 -7.55
CA MET A 409 -7.89 -26.59 -6.19
C MET A 409 -9.01 -26.62 -5.14
N TYR A 410 -10.22 -26.17 -5.48
CA TYR A 410 -11.38 -26.13 -4.58
C TYR A 410 -12.61 -26.85 -5.14
N GLY A 411 -12.40 -27.80 -6.06
CA GLY A 411 -13.49 -28.48 -6.76
C GLY A 411 -14.09 -27.62 -7.87
N ALA A 412 -14.56 -28.27 -8.94
CA ALA A 412 -15.21 -27.63 -10.09
C ALA A 412 -16.72 -27.87 -10.04
#